data_AF-A0A0P7U6X0-F1
#
_entry.id   AF-A0A0P7U6X0-F1
#
_cell.length_a   1.000
_cell.length_b   1.000
_cell.length_c   1.000
_cell.angle_alpha   90.00
_cell.angle_beta   90.00
_cell.angle_gamma   90.00
#
_symmetry.space_group_name_H-M   'P 1'
#
loop_
_entity.id
_entity.type
_entity.pdbx_description
1 polymer ?
#
loop_
_entity_poly.entity_id
_entity_poly.type
_entity_poly.pdbx_seq_one_letter_code
_entity_poly.pdbx_strand_id
1 'polypeptide(L)'
;MVEKSFALDTQKLQHRYLELQRSLHPDNFGQKTQKEQEYSETQSALINKAYRTLLKPLSRGMYMLELVGVHLEEGTDGGDPQFLLEIMDLNERLAETQSKEEAKAIGHS
;
A
#
# COMPACT_ATOMS: atom_id res chain seq x y z
N MET A 1 17.54 -3.60 -10.75
CA MET A 1 16.14 -3.96 -11.08
C MET A 1 15.56 -4.60 -9.83
N VAL A 2 14.40 -4.16 -9.34
CA VAL A 2 13.76 -4.77 -8.16
C VAL A 2 13.06 -6.04 -8.64
N GLU A 3 13.31 -7.16 -7.96
CA GLU A 3 12.64 -8.43 -8.27
C GLU A 3 11.13 -8.31 -8.01
N LYS A 4 10.30 -8.89 -8.89
CA LYS A 4 8.83 -8.91 -8.73
C LYS A 4 8.44 -9.96 -7.69
N SER A 5 8.76 -9.69 -6.43
CA SER A 5 8.50 -10.58 -5.29
C SER A 5 7.56 -9.91 -4.28
N PHE A 6 6.71 -10.72 -3.66
CA PHE A 6 5.92 -10.27 -2.52
C PHE A 6 6.81 -10.03 -1.29
N ALA A 7 7.88 -10.81 -1.15
CA ALA A 7 8.91 -10.59 -0.14
C ALA A 7 9.79 -9.42 -0.61
N LEU A 8 9.50 -8.24 -0.07
CA LEU A 8 10.17 -6.99 -0.42
C LEU A 8 10.91 -6.43 0.80
N ASP A 9 12.17 -6.07 0.59
CA ASP A 9 12.97 -5.32 1.56
C ASP A 9 12.52 -3.85 1.59
N THR A 10 11.84 -3.47 2.67
CA THR A 10 11.28 -2.12 2.85
C THR A 10 12.36 -1.05 3.03
N GLN A 11 13.54 -1.41 3.54
CA GLN A 11 14.66 -0.47 3.67
C GLN A 11 15.24 -0.13 2.30
N LYS A 12 15.46 -1.14 1.45
CA LYS A 12 15.88 -0.92 0.06
C LYS A 12 14.84 -0.14 -0.74
N LEU A 13 13.55 -0.44 -0.54
CA LEU A 13 12.46 0.32 -1.15
C LEU A 13 12.52 1.81 -0.75
N GLN A 14 12.67 2.09 0.54
CA GLN A 14 12.74 3.46 1.06
C GLN A 14 13.97 4.21 0.52
N HIS A 15 15.14 3.55 0.48
CA HIS A 15 16.34 4.15 -0.09
C HIS A 15 16.12 4.54 -1.56
N ARG A 16 15.58 3.60 -2.35
CA ARG A 16 15.31 3.84 -3.77
C ARG A 16 14.27 4.94 -3.99
N TYR A 17 13.24 4.99 -3.16
CA TYR A 17 12.24 6.06 -3.18
C TYR A 17 12.90 7.42 -2.94
N LEU A 18 13.74 7.56 -1.91
CA LEU A 18 14.41 8.82 -1.59
C LEU A 18 15.38 9.27 -2.69
N GLU A 19 16.13 8.35 -3.29
CA GLU A 19 16.99 8.65 -4.45
C GLU A 19 16.18 9.23 -5.62
N LEU A 20 15.10 8.53 -6.01
CA LEU A 20 14.27 8.93 -7.14
C LEU A 20 13.56 10.26 -6.85
N GLN A 21 12.97 10.40 -5.66
CA GLN A 21 12.27 11.61 -5.24
C GLN A 21 13.23 12.80 -5.24
N ARG A 22 14.46 12.66 -4.74
CA ARG A 22 15.46 13.74 -4.79
C ARG A 22 15.83 14.13 -6.22
N SER A 23 15.92 13.18 -7.14
CA SER A 23 16.29 13.48 -8.54
C SER A 23 15.17 14.13 -9.35
N LEU A 24 13.91 13.88 -8.99
CA LEU A 24 12.74 14.23 -9.79
C LEU A 24 11.77 15.20 -9.08
N HIS A 25 12.10 15.69 -7.89
CA HIS A 25 11.26 16.60 -7.11
C HIS A 25 10.96 17.92 -7.85
N PRO A 26 9.71 18.41 -7.88
CA PRO A 26 9.34 19.66 -8.57
C PRO A 26 10.16 20.88 -8.15
N ASP A 27 10.54 20.96 -6.87
CA ASP A 27 11.40 22.03 -6.33
C ASP A 27 12.72 22.19 -7.10
N ASN A 28 13.26 21.12 -7.70
CA ASN A 28 14.49 21.19 -8.49
C ASN A 28 14.27 21.73 -9.91
N PHE A 29 13.01 21.81 -10.36
CA PHE A 29 12.61 22.17 -11.72
C PHE A 29 11.90 23.52 -11.81
N GLY A 30 11.73 24.27 -10.70
CA GLY A 30 10.99 25.54 -10.70
C GLY A 30 11.53 26.64 -11.63
N GLN A 31 12.79 26.55 -12.07
CA GLN A 31 13.42 27.47 -13.04
C GLN A 31 13.60 26.83 -14.44
N LYS A 32 13.05 25.63 -14.66
CA LYS A 32 13.15 24.88 -15.91
C LYS A 32 12.01 25.21 -16.85
N THR A 33 12.03 24.66 -18.06
CA THR A 33 10.93 24.83 -19.01
C THR A 33 9.62 24.28 -18.43
N GLN A 34 8.48 24.82 -18.86
CA GLN A 34 7.17 24.34 -18.43
C GLN A 34 7.02 22.82 -18.64
N LYS A 35 7.50 22.31 -19.78
CA LYS A 35 7.50 20.88 -20.10
C LYS A 35 8.28 20.08 -19.05
N GLU A 36 9.47 20.53 -18.64
CA GLU A 36 10.26 19.86 -17.62
C GLU A 36 9.60 19.91 -16.23
N GLN A 37 8.93 21.01 -15.89
CA GLN A 37 8.15 21.13 -14.65
C GLN A 37 7.01 20.10 -14.62
N GLU A 38 6.21 20.03 -15.68
CA GLU A 38 5.10 19.07 -15.83
C GLU A 38 5.59 17.61 -15.76
N TYR A 39 6.73 17.30 -16.37
CA TYR A 39 7.34 15.98 -16.27
C TYR A 39 7.77 15.66 -14.83
N SER A 40 8.43 16.60 -14.15
CA SER A 40 8.88 16.43 -12.77
C SER A 40 7.72 16.18 -11.81
N GLU A 41 6.62 16.93 -11.95
CA GLU A 41 5.39 16.74 -11.18
C GLU A 41 4.78 15.34 -11.42
N THR A 42 4.60 14.98 -12.70
CA THR A 42 4.02 13.68 -13.07
C THR A 42 4.86 12.51 -12.56
N GLN A 43 6.19 12.58 -12.72
CA GLN A 43 7.08 11.52 -12.27
C GLN A 43 7.12 11.42 -10.74
N SER A 44 7.15 12.54 -10.02
CA SER A 44 7.09 12.56 -8.56
C SER A 44 5.79 11.94 -8.04
N ALA A 45 4.65 12.23 -8.69
CA ALA A 45 3.37 11.61 -8.34
C ALA A 45 3.39 10.08 -8.57
N LEU A 46 3.97 9.61 -9.67
CA LEU A 46 4.14 8.19 -9.95
C LEU A 46 5.05 7.49 -8.94
N ILE A 47 6.16 8.10 -8.56
CA ILE A 47 7.09 7.58 -7.54
C ILE A 47 6.37 7.45 -6.19
N ASN A 48 5.61 8.47 -5.79
CA ASN A 48 4.81 8.44 -4.57
C ASN A 48 3.77 7.32 -4.59
N LYS A 49 3.05 7.16 -5.71
CA LYS A 49 2.07 6.08 -5.88
C LYS A 49 2.73 4.71 -5.78
N ALA A 50 3.83 4.51 -6.50
CA ALA A 50 4.58 3.26 -6.49
C ALA A 50 5.10 2.92 -5.08
N TYR A 51 5.70 3.89 -4.39
CA TYR A 51 6.18 3.69 -3.02
C TYR A 51 5.06 3.29 -2.07
N ARG A 52 3.93 4.02 -2.07
CA ARG A 52 2.77 3.70 -1.23
C ARG A 52 2.19 2.32 -1.52
N THR A 53 2.12 1.95 -2.80
CA THR A 53 1.60 0.64 -3.26
C THR A 53 2.50 -0.50 -2.81
N LEU A 54 3.82 -0.36 -2.97
CA LEU A 54 4.78 -1.40 -2.64
C LEU A 54 5.09 -1.51 -1.15
N LEU A 55 4.91 -0.42 -0.37
CA LEU A 55 5.25 -0.38 1.06
C LEU A 55 4.34 -1.29 1.89
N LYS A 56 3.01 -1.28 1.63
CA LYS A 56 2.05 -2.07 2.40
C LYS A 56 1.87 -3.46 1.77
N PRO A 57 1.91 -4.55 2.56
CA PRO A 57 1.75 -5.91 2.03
C PRO A 57 0.46 -6.11 1.23
N LEU A 58 -0.68 -5.62 1.73
CA LEU A 58 -1.97 -5.76 1.06
C LEU A 58 -1.96 -5.11 -0.34
N SER A 59 -1.65 -3.81 -0.44
CA SER A 59 -1.62 -3.12 -1.74
C SER A 59 -0.56 -3.69 -2.68
N ARG A 60 0.57 -4.18 -2.16
CA ARG A 60 1.59 -4.86 -2.96
C ARG A 60 1.05 -6.15 -3.56
N GLY A 61 0.38 -6.98 -2.76
CA GLY A 61 -0.27 -8.21 -3.22
C GLY A 61 -1.33 -7.93 -4.28
N MET A 62 -2.22 -6.97 -4.04
CA MET A 62 -3.25 -6.55 -4.99
C MET A 62 -2.64 -6.12 -6.34
N TYR A 63 -1.60 -5.28 -6.29
CA TYR A 63 -0.91 -4.83 -7.50
C TYR A 63 -0.21 -5.97 -8.24
N MET A 64 0.38 -6.94 -7.53
CA MET A 64 0.99 -8.11 -8.16
C MET A 64 -0.05 -9.00 -8.87
N LEU A 65 -1.27 -9.11 -8.32
CA LEU A 65 -2.39 -9.82 -8.95
C LEU A 65 -2.87 -9.09 -10.21
N GLU A 66 -2.99 -7.76 -10.15
CA GLU A 66 -3.35 -6.93 -11.31
C GLU A 66 -2.35 -7.12 -12.46
N LEU A 67 -1.05 -7.20 -12.16
CA LEU A 67 0.01 -7.44 -13.15
C LEU A 67 -0.12 -8.78 -13.89
N VAL A 68 -0.80 -9.78 -13.32
CA VAL A 68 -1.09 -11.07 -13.97
C VAL A 68 -2.53 -11.15 -14.50
N GLY A 69 -3.26 -10.04 -14.51
CA GLY A 69 -4.62 -9.93 -15.04
C GLY A 69 -5.72 -10.32 -14.04
N VAL A 70 -5.38 -10.60 -12.79
CA VAL A 70 -6.37 -10.93 -11.75
C VAL A 70 -6.87 -9.64 -11.10
N HIS A 71 -8.15 -9.37 -11.26
CA HIS A 71 -8.83 -8.22 -10.68
C HIS A 71 -9.72 -8.71 -9.55
N LEU A 72 -9.48 -8.19 -8.34
CA LEU A 72 -10.31 -8.49 -7.17
C LEU A 72 -11.38 -7.40 -7.08
N GLU A 73 -12.65 -7.79 -7.12
CA GLU A 73 -13.75 -6.86 -6.89
C GLU A 73 -13.89 -6.58 -5.38
N GLU A 74 -14.18 -5.33 -5.02
CA GLU A 74 -14.54 -4.97 -3.65
C GLU A 74 -15.95 -5.49 -3.37
N GLY A 75 -16.04 -6.62 -2.68
CA GLY A 75 -17.32 -7.26 -2.34
C GLY A 75 -17.23 -8.77 -2.52
N THR A 76 -17.11 -9.51 -1.42
CA THR A 76 -17.05 -10.97 -1.45
C THR A 76 -18.44 -11.56 -1.28
N ASP A 77 -19.23 -11.59 -2.35
CA ASP A 77 -20.38 -12.48 -2.47
C ASP A 77 -19.87 -13.92 -2.67
N GLY A 78 -19.26 -14.51 -1.63
CA GLY A 78 -18.66 -15.84 -1.71
C GLY A 78 -17.61 -16.18 -0.66
N GLY A 79 -17.53 -15.40 0.44
CA GLY A 79 -16.62 -15.72 1.54
C GLY A 79 -16.90 -17.10 2.14
N ASP A 80 -15.85 -17.80 2.55
CA ASP A 80 -15.96 -19.05 3.31
C ASP A 80 -16.83 -18.81 4.56
N PRO A 81 -17.94 -19.55 4.75
CA PRO A 81 -18.80 -19.41 5.92
C PRO A 81 -18.03 -19.48 7.25
N GLN A 82 -16.98 -20.30 7.32
CA GLN A 82 -16.16 -20.42 8.52
C GLN A 82 -15.40 -19.12 8.80
N PHE A 83 -14.80 -18.52 7.77
CA PHE A 83 -14.12 -17.23 7.89
C PHE A 83 -15.08 -16.10 8.25
N LEU A 84 -16.31 -16.11 7.70
CA LEU A 84 -17.33 -15.13 8.06
C LEU A 84 -17.74 -15.24 9.53
N LEU A 85 -17.90 -16.46 10.06
CA LEU A 85 -18.17 -16.68 11.48
C LEU A 85 -17.03 -16.15 12.37
N GLU A 86 -15.77 -16.37 11.97
CA GLU A 86 -14.61 -15.82 12.68
C GLU A 86 -14.63 -14.28 12.72
N ILE A 87 -14.98 -13.62 11.60
CA ILE A 87 -15.12 -12.17 11.55
C ILE A 87 -16.28 -11.68 12.43
N MET A 88 -17.39 -12.40 12.46
CA MET A 88 -18.53 -12.08 13.33
C MET A 88 -18.16 -12.17 14.83
N ASP A 89 -17.50 -13.25 15.25
CA ASP A 89 -17.00 -13.41 16.63
C ASP A 89 -16.02 -12.29 17.02
N LEU A 90 -15.09 -11.97 16.11
CA LEU A 90 -14.14 -10.88 16.33
C LEU A 90 -14.84 -9.53 16.53
N ASN A 91 -15.87 -9.25 15.73
CA ASN A 91 -16.66 -8.03 15.83
C ASN A 91 -17.46 -7.96 17.14
N GLU A 92 -18.03 -9.07 17.59
CA GLU A 92 -18.74 -9.15 18.87
C GLU A 92 -17.79 -8.86 20.04
N ARG A 93 -16.65 -9.56 20.08
CA ARG A 93 -15.61 -9.33 21.09
C ARG A 93 -15.12 -7.88 21.10
N LEU A 94 -14.97 -7.27 19.92
CA LEU A 94 -14.57 -5.87 19.81
C LEU A 94 -15.66 -4.92 20.36
N ALA A 95 -16.94 -5.20 20.09
CA ALA A 95 -18.07 -4.40 20.57
C ALA A 95 -18.24 -4.47 22.10
N GLU A 96 -17.84 -5.58 22.72
CA GLU A 96 -17.88 -5.76 24.18
C GLU A 96 -16.72 -5.07 24.91
N THR A 97 -15.67 -4.64 24.20
CA THR A 97 -14.54 -3.96 24.84
C THR A 97 -14.93 -2.63 25.45
N GLN A 98 -14.41 -2.36 26.64
CA GLN A 98 -14.68 -1.12 27.38
C GLN A 98 -13.46 -0.20 27.42
N SER A 99 -12.30 -0.69 26.97
CA SER A 99 -11.04 0.05 26.96
C SER A 99 -10.26 -0.11 25.66
N LYS A 100 -9.37 0.86 25.38
CA LYS A 100 -8.46 0.79 24.22
C LYS A 100 -7.44 -0.33 24.37
N GLU A 101 -7.11 -0.68 25.61
CA GLU A 101 -6.19 -1.74 25.98
C GLU A 101 -6.78 -3.12 25.62
N GLU A 102 -8.06 -3.35 25.94
CA GLU A 102 -8.81 -4.55 25.52
C GLU A 102 -8.93 -4.64 23.99
N ALA A 103 -9.30 -3.55 23.33
CA ALA A 103 -9.40 -3.50 21.87
C ALA A 103 -8.07 -3.80 21.18
N LYS A 104 -6.95 -3.31 21.74
CA LYS A 104 -5.60 -3.62 21.24
C LYS A 104 -5.24 -5.10 21.41
N ALA A 105 -5.62 -5.73 22.53
CA ALA A 105 -5.34 -7.14 22.76
C ALA A 105 -6.02 -8.04 21.71
N ILE A 106 -7.23 -7.68 21.28
CA ILE A 106 -7.95 -8.36 20.19
C ILE A 106 -7.24 -8.19 18.84
N GLY A 107 -6.73 -6.99 18.53
CA GLY A 107 -6.07 -6.71 17.26
C GLY A 107 -4.67 -7.33 17.07
N HIS A 108 -4.10 -7.98 18.10
CA HIS A 108 -2.77 -8.61 18.05
C HIS A 108 -2.81 -10.15 18.18
N SER A 109 -3.99 -10.76 18.37
CA SER A 109 -4.19 -12.21 18.34
C SER A 109 -4.39 -12.71 16.93
#